data_AF-A0A7C3KT16-F1
#
_entry.id   AF-A0A7C3KT16-F1
#
_cell.length_a   1.000
_cell.length_b   1.000
_cell.length_c   1.000
_cell.angle_alpha   90.00
_cell.angle_beta   90.00
_cell.angle_gamma   90.00
#
_symmetry.space_group_name_H-M   'P 1'
#
loop_
_entity.id
_entity.type
_entity.pdbx_description
1 polymer ?
#
loop_
_entity_poly.entity_id
_entity_poly.type
_entity_poly.pdbx_seq_one_letter_code
_entity_poly.pdbx_strand_id
1 'polypeptide(L)'
;MKGMSAGDNPTQGPSKLFGIMEKNNRGFLLLVVLFLGLLFFAYSNHFHNPFHFDDDHTIVSNQYIRDLGNIPKFFTDATTTSSLPANQAYRPGLTTLNAIDHWMGGEAMPQPFYFHLSIFISYVILGMLLFLM
;
A
#
# COMPACT_ATOMS: atom_id res chain seq x y z
N MET A 1 1.43 -78.30 -0.99
CA MET A 1 2.56 -77.36 -1.18
C MET A 1 2.27 -76.57 -2.46
N LYS A 2 1.76 -75.34 -2.33
CA LYS A 2 2.49 -74.06 -2.43
C LYS A 2 2.74 -73.70 -3.93
N GLY A 3 2.21 -72.62 -4.50
CA GLY A 3 1.74 -71.39 -3.89
C GLY A 3 0.77 -70.57 -4.74
N MET A 4 0.02 -69.72 -4.03
CA MET A 4 -0.70 -68.56 -4.55
C MET A 4 0.25 -67.61 -5.25
N SER A 5 -0.11 -67.19 -6.46
CA SER A 5 0.43 -65.97 -7.09
C SER A 5 -0.41 -64.79 -6.59
N ALA A 6 0.08 -64.13 -5.54
CA ALA A 6 -0.40 -62.83 -5.10
C ALA A 6 0.26 -61.75 -5.97
N GLY A 7 -0.52 -60.80 -6.49
CA GLY A 7 0.07 -59.69 -7.22
C GLY A 7 -0.87 -58.70 -7.91
N ASP A 8 -2.17 -58.67 -7.60
CA ASP A 8 -2.94 -57.45 -7.87
C ASP A 8 -2.42 -56.39 -6.89
N ASN A 9 -1.72 -55.39 -7.41
CA ASN A 9 -1.16 -54.28 -6.63
C ASN A 9 -2.16 -53.10 -6.66
N PRO A 10 -2.95 -52.85 -5.60
CA PRO A 10 -3.87 -51.74 -5.55
C PRO A 10 -3.14 -50.56 -4.90
N THR A 11 -2.24 -49.93 -5.64
CA THR A 11 -1.60 -48.67 -5.24
C THR A 11 -1.86 -47.57 -6.25
N GLN A 12 -3.12 -47.39 -6.65
CA GLN A 12 -3.59 -46.07 -7.09
C GLN A 12 -4.03 -45.27 -5.86
N GLY A 13 -3.05 -44.91 -5.03
CA GLY A 13 -3.18 -43.90 -3.97
C GLY A 13 -3.23 -42.47 -4.55
N PRO A 14 -3.44 -41.43 -3.72
CA PRO A 14 -4.04 -40.13 -4.06
C PRO A 14 -3.15 -39.17 -4.89
N SER A 15 -2.30 -39.68 -5.78
CA SER A 15 -1.37 -38.88 -6.59
C SER A 15 -2.08 -38.01 -7.64
N LYS A 16 -3.21 -38.45 -8.17
CA LYS A 16 -4.00 -37.64 -9.12
C LYS A 16 -4.73 -36.49 -8.45
N LEU A 17 -5.10 -36.62 -7.17
CA LEU A 17 -5.78 -35.56 -6.44
C LEU A 17 -4.80 -34.45 -6.01
N PHE A 18 -3.59 -34.84 -5.60
CA PHE A 18 -2.50 -33.89 -5.34
C PHE A 18 -1.96 -33.22 -6.62
N GLY A 19 -1.92 -33.94 -7.75
CA GLY A 19 -1.51 -33.37 -9.05
C GLY A 19 -2.51 -32.38 -9.67
N ILE A 20 -3.77 -32.36 -9.21
CA ILE A 20 -4.78 -31.36 -9.61
C ILE A 20 -4.58 -30.05 -8.84
N MET A 21 -4.08 -30.12 -7.59
CA MET A 21 -3.85 -28.92 -6.76
C MET A 21 -2.57 -28.15 -7.13
N GLU A 22 -1.57 -28.78 -7.76
CA GLU A 22 -0.32 -28.11 -8.16
C GLU A 22 -0.42 -27.26 -9.46
N LYS A 23 -1.49 -27.37 -10.24
CA LYS A 23 -1.43 -27.04 -11.68
C LYS A 23 -2.20 -25.79 -12.14
N ASN A 24 -2.52 -24.80 -11.29
CA ASN A 24 -3.23 -23.61 -11.81
C ASN A 24 -2.89 -22.24 -11.19
N ASN A 25 -1.64 -22.03 -10.79
CA ASN A 25 -1.18 -20.69 -10.33
C ASN A 25 -1.26 -19.63 -11.43
N ARG A 26 -1.23 -20.01 -12.72
CA ARG A 26 -1.30 -19.05 -13.84
C ARG A 26 -2.64 -18.33 -13.91
N GLY A 27 -3.75 -19.03 -13.71
CA GLY A 27 -5.09 -18.42 -13.73
C GLY A 27 -5.26 -17.43 -12.58
N PHE A 28 -4.82 -17.82 -11.38
CA PHE A 28 -4.80 -16.93 -10.21
C PHE A 28 -3.93 -15.70 -10.43
N LEU A 29 -2.70 -15.87 -10.92
CA LEU A 29 -1.80 -14.75 -11.24
C LEU A 29 -2.40 -13.79 -12.28
N LEU A 30 -3.07 -14.32 -13.31
CA LEU A 30 -3.77 -13.50 -14.29
C LEU A 30 -4.88 -12.66 -13.65
N LEU A 31 -5.65 -13.23 -12.72
CA LEU A 31 -6.68 -12.49 -11.99
C LEU A 31 -6.08 -11.40 -11.09
N VAL A 32 -4.95 -11.68 -10.42
CA VAL A 32 -4.23 -10.67 -9.63
C VAL A 32 -3.75 -9.52 -10.51
N VAL A 33 -3.11 -9.82 -11.64
CA VAL A 33 -2.64 -8.80 -12.59
C VAL A 33 -3.80 -7.99 -13.16
N LEU A 34 -4.91 -8.64 -13.52
CA LEU A 34 -6.10 -7.96 -14.03
C LEU A 34 -6.74 -7.07 -12.96
N PHE A 35 -6.84 -7.54 -11.72
CA PHE A 35 -7.34 -6.76 -10.59
C PHE A 35 -6.47 -5.52 -10.35
N LEU A 36 -5.15 -5.69 -10.28
CA LEU A 36 -4.23 -4.55 -10.13
C LEU A 36 -4.36 -3.58 -11.32
N GLY A 37 -4.42 -4.09 -12.55
CA GLY A 37 -4.61 -3.26 -13.74
C GLY A 37 -5.90 -2.43 -13.70
N LEU A 38 -7.01 -3.04 -13.30
CA LEU A 38 -8.29 -2.34 -13.11
C LEU A 38 -8.20 -1.31 -11.99
N LEU A 39 -7.51 -1.61 -10.90
CA LEU A 39 -7.31 -0.68 -9.80
C LEU A 39 -6.51 0.55 -10.26
N PHE A 40 -5.39 0.35 -10.95
CA PHE A 40 -4.61 1.44 -11.55
C PHE A 40 -5.44 2.26 -12.54
N PHE A 41 -6.25 1.60 -13.38
CA PHE A 41 -7.10 2.29 -14.33
C PHE A 41 -8.15 3.17 -13.64
N ALA A 42 -8.84 2.64 -12.63
CA ALA A 42 -9.87 3.36 -11.87
C ALA A 42 -9.31 4.61 -11.17
N TYR A 43 -8.06 4.54 -10.69
CA TYR A 43 -7.37 5.65 -10.04
C TYR A 43 -6.46 6.44 -10.98
N SER A 44 -6.42 6.17 -12.29
CA SER A 44 -5.45 6.83 -13.18
C SER A 44 -5.55 8.36 -13.21
N ASN A 45 -6.72 8.93 -12.94
CA ASN A 45 -6.98 10.37 -13.01
C ASN A 45 -6.85 11.13 -11.66
N HIS A 46 -6.51 10.47 -10.55
CA HIS A 46 -6.56 11.14 -9.23
C HIS A 46 -5.27 11.86 -8.81
N PHE A 47 -4.13 11.56 -9.45
CA PHE A 47 -2.81 12.01 -8.99
C PHE A 47 -2.61 13.54 -9.04
N HIS A 48 -3.40 14.26 -9.81
CA HIS A 48 -3.29 15.73 -9.93
C HIS A 48 -4.49 16.45 -9.31
N ASN A 49 -5.31 15.74 -8.54
CA ASN A 49 -6.42 16.37 -7.84
C ASN A 49 -5.88 17.39 -6.83
N PRO A 50 -6.50 18.58 -6.74
CA PRO A 50 -6.05 19.63 -5.83
C PRO A 50 -6.24 19.22 -4.37
N PHE A 51 -5.46 19.89 -3.51
CA PHE A 51 -5.58 19.78 -2.05
C PHE A 51 -6.91 20.36 -1.55
N HIS A 52 -7.52 19.70 -0.58
CA HIS A 52 -8.81 20.12 0.00
C HIS A 52 -8.88 19.87 1.50
N PHE A 53 -9.77 20.62 2.18
CA PHE A 53 -10.05 20.46 3.60
C PHE A 53 -8.79 20.53 4.47
N ASP A 54 -8.46 19.45 5.18
CA ASP A 54 -7.33 19.39 6.09
C ASP A 54 -5.98 19.52 5.39
N ASP A 55 -5.90 19.25 4.07
CA ASP A 55 -4.66 19.45 3.32
C ASP A 55 -4.21 20.91 3.32
N ASP A 56 -5.13 21.86 3.43
CA ASP A 56 -4.79 23.28 3.41
C ASP A 56 -3.87 23.65 4.57
N HIS A 57 -4.22 23.22 5.79
CA HIS A 57 -3.48 23.55 7.00
C HIS A 57 -2.42 22.51 7.38
N THR A 58 -2.53 21.26 6.91
CA THR A 58 -1.54 20.20 7.18
C THR A 58 -0.45 20.10 6.11
N ILE A 59 -0.71 20.55 4.87
CA ILE A 59 0.20 20.47 3.73
C ILE A 59 0.48 21.85 3.14
N VAL A 60 -0.53 22.53 2.60
CA VAL A 60 -0.36 23.71 1.73
C VAL A 60 0.27 24.89 2.46
N SER A 61 -0.22 25.21 3.66
CA SER A 61 0.29 26.32 4.48
C SER A 61 1.24 25.89 5.60
N ASN A 62 1.40 24.59 5.84
CA ASN A 62 2.28 24.07 6.89
C ASN A 62 3.76 24.25 6.52
N GLN A 63 4.46 25.10 7.28
CA GLN A 63 5.89 25.37 7.08
C GLN A 63 6.80 24.30 7.68
N TYR A 64 6.30 23.50 8.64
CA TYR A 64 7.10 22.49 9.30
C TYR A 64 7.48 21.33 8.37
N ILE A 65 6.64 21.00 7.41
CA ILE A 65 6.89 19.91 6.44
C ILE A 65 7.87 20.31 5.31
N ARG A 66 8.35 21.55 5.30
CA ARG A 66 9.24 22.08 4.24
C ARG A 66 10.69 21.69 4.40
N ASP A 67 11.06 21.23 5.58
CA ASP A 67 12.41 20.82 5.91
C ASP A 67 12.36 19.49 6.67
N LEU A 68 13.04 18.47 6.14
CA LEU A 68 13.18 17.17 6.79
C LEU A 68 13.92 17.26 8.14
N GLY A 69 14.71 18.33 8.36
CA GLY A 69 15.32 18.64 9.65
C GLY A 69 14.31 18.83 10.78
N ASN A 70 13.03 19.12 10.47
CA ASN A 70 11.97 19.23 11.47
C ASN A 70 11.40 17.88 11.93
N ILE A 71 11.78 16.75 11.34
CA ILE A 71 11.22 15.44 11.70
C ILE A 71 11.30 15.15 13.22
N PRO A 72 12.44 15.35 13.92
CA PRO A 72 12.49 15.14 15.37
C PRO A 72 11.48 16.00 16.14
N LYS A 73 11.18 17.21 15.65
CA LYS A 73 10.21 18.11 16.26
C LYS A 73 8.78 17.56 16.16
N PHE A 74 8.44 16.83 15.10
CA PHE A 74 7.10 16.25 14.93
C PHE A 74 6.72 15.31 16.08
N PHE A 75 7.71 14.60 16.63
CA PHE A 75 7.54 13.64 17.74
C PHE A 75 7.54 14.27 19.13
N THR A 76 7.76 15.58 19.24
CA THR A 76 7.83 16.29 20.53
C THR A 76 6.88 17.47 20.62
N ASP A 77 6.40 17.99 19.49
CA ASP A 77 5.54 19.16 19.41
C ASP A 77 4.36 18.92 18.46
N ALA A 78 3.17 18.73 19.05
CA ALA A 78 1.93 18.50 18.31
C ALA A 78 1.49 19.71 17.46
N THR A 79 2.03 20.91 17.71
CA THR A 79 1.71 22.11 16.91
C THR A 79 2.27 22.05 15.50
N THR A 80 3.18 21.11 15.23
CA THR A 80 3.81 20.92 13.91
C THR A 80 2.88 20.32 12.86
N THR A 81 1.75 19.75 13.28
CA THR A 81 0.86 18.99 12.39
C THR A 81 -0.09 19.87 11.58
N SER A 82 -0.38 21.09 12.06
CA SER A 82 -1.31 22.00 11.40
C SER A 82 -0.94 23.46 11.64
N SER A 83 -1.04 24.27 10.59
CA SER A 83 -0.98 25.74 10.68
C SER A 83 -2.23 26.35 11.34
N LEU A 84 -3.32 25.59 11.47
CA LEU A 84 -4.56 25.97 12.12
C LEU A 84 -4.57 25.46 13.57
N PRO A 85 -4.46 26.34 14.60
CA PRO A 85 -4.33 25.92 15.98
C PRO A 85 -5.45 25.00 16.50
N ALA A 86 -6.67 25.20 16.00
CA ALA A 86 -7.83 24.39 16.37
C ALA A 86 -7.75 22.92 15.87
N ASN A 87 -6.92 22.64 14.86
CA ASN A 87 -6.79 21.33 14.21
C ASN A 87 -5.41 20.68 14.46
N GLN A 88 -4.66 21.16 15.46
CA GLN A 88 -3.40 20.54 15.87
C GLN A 88 -3.68 19.28 16.69
N ALA A 89 -3.13 18.16 16.23
CA ALA A 89 -3.23 16.86 16.89
C ALA A 89 -1.88 16.15 16.85
N TYR A 90 -1.58 15.31 17.84
CA TYR A 90 -0.33 14.55 17.86
C TYR A 90 -0.37 13.41 16.81
N ARG A 91 0.14 13.70 15.60
CA ARG A 91 0.20 12.79 14.44
C ARG A 91 1.59 12.77 13.79
N PRO A 92 2.67 12.51 14.54
CA PRO A 92 4.05 12.64 14.05
C PRO A 92 4.34 11.82 12.80
N GLY A 93 3.78 10.61 12.70
CA GLY A 93 3.97 9.74 11.54
C GLY A 93 3.37 10.35 10.26
N LEU A 94 2.17 10.93 10.35
CA LEU A 94 1.54 11.60 9.20
C LEU A 94 2.32 12.84 8.78
N THR A 95 2.74 13.68 9.73
CA THR A 95 3.55 14.87 9.44
C THR A 95 4.90 14.51 8.82
N THR A 96 5.50 13.40 9.27
CA THR A 96 6.74 12.87 8.68
C THR A 96 6.51 12.45 7.22
N LEU A 97 5.44 11.73 6.93
CA LEU A 97 5.08 11.35 5.55
C LEU A 97 4.86 12.59 4.68
N ASN A 98 4.10 13.57 5.16
CA ASN A 98 3.89 14.83 4.44
C ASN A 98 5.19 15.57 4.12
N ALA A 99 6.17 15.55 5.05
CA ALA A 99 7.48 16.16 4.83
C ALA A 99 8.31 15.41 3.79
N ILE A 100 8.26 14.08 3.80
CA ILE A 100 8.91 13.22 2.78
C ILE A 100 8.26 13.45 1.41
N ASP A 101 6.94 13.47 1.33
CA ASP A 101 6.20 13.69 0.08
C ASP A 101 6.50 15.07 -0.52
N HIS A 102 6.58 16.10 0.33
CA HIS A 102 7.02 17.42 -0.11
C HIS A 102 8.47 17.41 -0.62
N TRP A 103 9.39 16.77 0.10
CA TRP A 103 10.79 16.66 -0.30
C TRP A 103 10.97 15.92 -1.63
N MET A 104 10.21 14.84 -1.87
CA MET A 104 10.20 14.13 -3.15
C MET A 104 9.71 15.01 -4.31
N GLY A 105 8.81 15.95 -4.01
CA GLY A 105 8.35 16.95 -4.97
C GLY A 105 9.43 17.92 -5.41
N GLY A 106 10.43 18.20 -4.58
CA GLY A 106 11.59 19.04 -4.91
C GLY A 106 11.29 20.52 -5.18
N GLU A 107 10.02 20.92 -5.10
CA GLU A 107 9.53 22.27 -5.39
C GLU A 107 9.25 23.05 -4.10
N ALA A 108 9.30 24.38 -4.17
CA ALA A 108 8.99 25.23 -3.02
C ALA A 108 7.55 25.04 -2.51
N MET A 109 6.62 24.77 -3.41
CA MET A 109 5.21 24.53 -3.11
C MET A 109 4.88 23.03 -3.20
N PRO A 110 3.97 22.48 -2.36
CA PRO A 110 3.66 21.06 -2.38
C PRO A 110 2.99 20.69 -3.70
N GLN A 111 3.42 19.56 -4.27
CA GLN A 111 2.93 19.06 -5.55
C GLN A 111 1.98 17.89 -5.29
N PRO A 112 0.68 17.97 -5.65
CA PRO A 112 -0.30 16.93 -5.34
C PRO A 112 0.11 15.51 -5.75
N PHE A 113 0.83 15.39 -6.87
CA PHE A 113 1.29 14.12 -7.42
C PHE A 113 1.99 13.22 -6.40
N TYR A 114 2.95 13.76 -5.65
CA TYR A 114 3.78 12.96 -4.75
C TYR A 114 3.02 12.49 -3.51
N PHE A 115 2.13 13.32 -2.97
CA PHE A 115 1.25 12.96 -1.86
C PHE A 115 0.28 11.85 -2.29
N HIS A 116 -0.41 12.04 -3.42
CA HIS A 116 -1.34 11.05 -3.94
C HIS A 116 -0.65 9.74 -4.34
N LEU A 117 0.59 9.80 -4.85
CA LEU A 117 1.40 8.62 -5.15
C LEU A 117 1.69 7.81 -3.88
N SER A 118 2.18 8.45 -2.81
CA SER A 118 2.47 7.79 -1.54
C SER A 118 1.21 7.18 -0.90
N ILE A 119 0.08 7.90 -0.94
CA ILE A 119 -1.22 7.42 -0.47
C ILE A 119 -1.67 6.20 -1.29
N PHE A 120 -1.57 6.27 -2.62
CA PHE A 120 -1.97 5.18 -3.51
C PHE A 120 -1.12 3.92 -3.30
N ILE A 121 0.20 4.06 -3.17
CA ILE A 121 1.10 2.94 -2.85
C ILE A 121 0.72 2.32 -1.50
N SER A 122 0.50 3.15 -0.47
CA SER A 122 0.08 2.70 0.86
C SER A 122 -1.25 1.96 0.83
N TYR A 123 -2.21 2.43 0.03
CA TYR A 123 -3.50 1.79 -0.17
C TYR A 123 -3.37 0.40 -0.83
N VAL A 124 -2.54 0.28 -1.87
CA VAL A 124 -2.26 -1.01 -2.52
C VAL A 124 -1.58 -1.97 -1.53
N ILE A 125 -0.56 -1.52 -0.80
CA ILE A 125 0.13 -2.33 0.21
C ILE A 125 -0.84 -2.80 1.28
N LEU A 126 -1.69 -1.91 1.81
CA LEU A 126 -2.69 -2.27 2.80
C LEU A 126 -3.63 -3.36 2.28
N GLY A 127 -4.14 -3.22 1.05
CA GLY A 127 -4.97 -4.23 0.41
C GLY A 127 -4.27 -5.59 0.27
N MET A 128 -2.98 -5.59 -0.10
CA MET A 128 -2.18 -6.82 -0.19
C MET A 128 -1.96 -7.46 1.19
N LEU A 129 -1.63 -6.67 2.21
CA LEU A 129 -1.43 -7.18 3.57
C LEU A 129 -2.70 -7.79 4.14
N LEU A 130 -3.85 -7.13 3.95
CA LEU A 130 -5.15 -7.66 4.38
C LEU A 130 -5.53 -8.97 3.67
N PHE A 131 -5.13 -9.16 2.42
CA PHE A 131 -5.35 -10.41 1.70
C PHE A 131 -4.46 -11.56 2.20
N LEU A 132 -3.27 -11.25 2.71
CA LEU A 132 -2.27 -12.23 3.15
C LEU A 132 -2.44 -12.69 4.61
N MET A 133 -3.18 -11.93 5.42
CA MET A 133 -3.51 -12.25 6.82
C MET A 133 -4.67 -13.22 6.92
#